data_AF-A0A8C0IKN4-F1
#
_entry.id   AF-A0A8C0IKN4-F1
#
_cell.length_a   1.000
_cell.length_b   1.000
_cell.length_c   1.000
_cell.angle_alpha   90.00
_cell.angle_beta   90.00
_cell.angle_gamma   90.00
#
_symmetry.space_group_name_H-M   'P 1'
#
loop_
_entity.id
_entity.type
_entity.pdbx_description
1 polymer ?
#
loop_
_entity_poly.entity_id
_entity_poly.type
_entity_poly.pdbx_seq_one_letter_code
_entity_poly.pdbx_strand_id
1 'polypeptide(L)'
;ASFIFRVEQRTPAQQVRILRAWSRAAGRARRAALNRRVRLCVAGPCPERAPHLTPWRPGHDGSRLVVIGRGEALRLESSATFHSLRIQDGGALVFADQQQPIVLRARYILIQDGGALHIGSPRCPFRSRATISLYGKATEGQEVENYGKKFLGVDRGGTLELHGRKPLSWTLLDQTLYAGGLLYGSYQSEKRWSSRGLNIRIVDADTAQVVAAARFDTHLLADESRRLREFLATQAPGKVVAAAVGDSAAKSLTLETRLLLKELLHSKHILHLGYRQPWALVGILGGGQFSTTEERKQYQGTGTTGIAIAGRDFQTYEGINFQVTAFSGWVKGIPHNGFRVEVSKGIILNLVDEVTSWLPGDRIVIASTDYSMHQAEEFNLLPCSECKSNQVKIDGSPLYLHIGEVVDGIDMRAEVGLLTRNILIQGEMEDSCYGQNQCQFFSYDTFGGQIKIQRNFTSVHMAGVELKNMGQQILGSYPIHFHMTGDVDEKGGYESPTYLDNLAIHHCFSRCVAIHGTHGLLVRDKFY
;
A
#
# COMPACT_ATOMS: atom_id res chain seq x y z
N ALA A 1 -83.21 14.62 -27.42
CA ALA A 1 -82.25 14.63 -28.53
C ALA A 1 -81.83 13.20 -28.81
N SER A 2 -82.30 12.64 -29.93
CA SER A 2 -82.06 11.27 -30.38
C SER A 2 -80.81 11.21 -31.25
N PHE A 3 -79.90 10.25 -31.06
CA PHE A 3 -78.97 9.69 -32.08
C PHE A 3 -78.43 8.35 -31.53
N ILE A 4 -78.94 7.19 -31.98
CA ILE A 4 -78.56 6.39 -33.17
C ILE A 4 -77.11 5.86 -33.11
N PHE A 5 -76.99 4.55 -32.87
CA PHE A 5 -75.78 3.76 -33.07
C PHE A 5 -75.48 3.63 -34.57
N ARG A 6 -74.25 3.96 -34.99
CA ARG A 6 -73.72 3.65 -36.32
C ARG A 6 -72.63 2.58 -36.16
N VAL A 7 -72.88 1.40 -36.73
CA VAL A 7 -71.86 0.35 -36.91
C VAL A 7 -71.03 0.73 -38.13
N GLU A 8 -69.77 1.10 -37.92
CA GLU A 8 -68.82 1.31 -39.02
C GLU A 8 -68.22 -0.02 -39.48
N GLN A 9 -68.47 -0.37 -40.74
CA GLN A 9 -67.72 -1.38 -41.47
C GLN A 9 -66.27 -0.89 -41.67
N ARG A 10 -65.30 -1.70 -41.22
CA ARG A 10 -63.87 -1.38 -41.33
C ARG A 10 -63.35 -1.70 -42.73
N THR A 11 -62.57 -0.78 -43.29
CA THR A 11 -61.98 -0.91 -44.63
C THR A 11 -60.85 -1.96 -44.67
N PRO A 12 -60.51 -2.53 -45.84
CA PRO A 12 -59.41 -3.50 -45.98
C PRO A 12 -58.07 -3.00 -45.41
N ALA A 13 -57.81 -1.69 -45.52
CA ALA A 13 -56.62 -1.05 -44.97
C ALA A 13 -56.57 -1.06 -43.42
N GLN A 14 -57.73 -0.99 -42.75
CA GLN A 14 -57.83 -1.09 -41.29
C GLN A 14 -57.64 -2.53 -40.81
N GLN A 15 -58.10 -3.53 -41.56
CA GLN A 15 -57.83 -4.95 -41.26
C GLN A 15 -56.34 -5.31 -41.41
N VAL A 16 -55.65 -4.76 -42.41
CA VAL A 16 -54.19 -4.95 -42.59
C VAL A 16 -53.38 -4.31 -41.46
N ARG A 17 -53.81 -3.15 -40.94
CA ARG A 17 -53.19 -2.51 -39.76
C ARG A 17 -53.37 -3.35 -38.49
N ILE A 18 -54.53 -3.98 -38.31
CA ILE A 18 -54.79 -4.89 -37.18
C ILE A 18 -53.96 -6.17 -37.33
N LEU A 19 -53.91 -6.80 -38.50
CA LEU A 19 -53.08 -7.99 -38.74
C LEU A 19 -51.57 -7.70 -38.52
N ARG A 20 -51.08 -6.52 -38.89
CA ARG A 20 -49.70 -6.08 -38.58
C ARG A 20 -49.50 -5.81 -37.08
N ALA A 21 -50.50 -5.30 -36.38
CA ALA A 21 -50.45 -5.11 -34.92
C ALA A 21 -50.48 -6.45 -34.17
N TRP A 22 -51.28 -7.42 -34.62
CA TRP A 22 -51.32 -8.78 -34.08
C TRP A 22 -50.05 -9.57 -34.39
N SER A 23 -49.44 -9.40 -35.57
CA SER A 23 -48.15 -9.99 -35.91
C SER A 23 -47.00 -9.39 -35.07
N ARG A 24 -47.03 -8.07 -34.80
CA ARG A 24 -46.09 -7.41 -33.88
C ARG A 24 -46.33 -7.82 -32.41
N ALA A 25 -47.58 -8.02 -32.00
CA ALA A 25 -47.93 -8.50 -30.66
C ALA A 25 -47.55 -9.98 -30.47
N ALA A 26 -47.76 -10.84 -31.47
CA ALA A 26 -47.33 -12.24 -31.47
C ALA A 26 -45.80 -12.36 -31.54
N GLY A 27 -45.12 -11.46 -32.25
CA GLY A 27 -43.65 -11.34 -32.24
C GLY A 27 -43.09 -10.85 -30.91
N ARG A 28 -43.76 -9.92 -30.22
CA ARG A 28 -43.43 -9.50 -28.85
C ARG A 28 -43.74 -10.59 -27.81
N ALA A 29 -44.83 -11.34 -27.98
CA ALA A 29 -45.18 -12.47 -27.11
C ALA A 29 -44.22 -13.66 -27.29
N ARG A 30 -43.75 -13.94 -28.52
CA ARG A 30 -42.69 -14.93 -28.80
C ARG A 30 -41.31 -14.50 -28.27
N ARG A 31 -40.96 -13.20 -28.34
CA ARG A 31 -39.74 -12.67 -27.67
C ARG A 31 -39.86 -12.70 -26.14
N ALA A 32 -41.03 -12.42 -25.58
CA ALA A 32 -41.28 -12.54 -24.14
C ALA A 32 -41.31 -14.00 -23.63
N ALA A 33 -41.65 -14.96 -24.50
CA ALA A 33 -41.62 -16.39 -24.19
C ALA A 33 -40.22 -17.01 -24.38
N LEU A 34 -39.39 -16.50 -25.29
CA LEU A 34 -37.98 -16.92 -25.42
C LEU A 34 -37.06 -16.30 -24.33
N ASN A 35 -37.39 -15.11 -23.81
CA ASN A 35 -36.70 -14.49 -22.67
C ASN A 35 -37.13 -15.03 -21.28
N ARG A 36 -37.87 -16.14 -21.22
CA ARG A 36 -38.21 -16.80 -19.94
C ARG A 36 -37.22 -17.87 -19.49
N ARG A 37 -36.11 -18.08 -20.22
CA ARG A 37 -34.93 -18.82 -19.74
C ARG A 37 -33.76 -17.85 -19.59
N VAL A 38 -33.79 -17.17 -18.45
CA VAL A 38 -32.75 -16.53 -17.62
C VAL A 38 -33.45 -15.33 -16.97
N ARG A 39 -34.44 -15.63 -16.12
CA ARG A 39 -34.78 -14.74 -15.01
C ARG A 39 -33.77 -15.07 -13.91
N LEU A 40 -32.61 -14.43 -13.94
CA LEU A 40 -31.80 -14.33 -12.73
C LEU A 40 -32.49 -13.28 -11.86
N CYS A 41 -33.28 -13.79 -10.92
CA CYS A 41 -34.01 -13.03 -9.93
C CYS A 41 -33.13 -12.00 -9.24
N VAL A 42 -33.75 -10.88 -8.90
CA VAL A 42 -33.29 -9.74 -8.10
C VAL A 42 -33.02 -10.14 -6.62
N ALA A 43 -32.69 -11.41 -6.35
CA ALA A 43 -32.40 -11.99 -5.03
C ALA A 43 -31.57 -13.29 -5.18
N GLY A 44 -30.48 -13.27 -5.96
CA GLY A 44 -29.65 -14.45 -6.23
C GLY A 44 -28.50 -14.65 -5.23
N PRO A 45 -28.06 -15.91 -4.98
CA PRO A 45 -26.83 -16.21 -4.23
C PRO A 45 -25.57 -15.70 -4.95
N CYS A 46 -24.44 -15.61 -4.24
CA CYS A 46 -23.13 -15.25 -4.80
C CYS A 46 -22.81 -16.05 -6.09
N PRO A 47 -22.19 -15.46 -7.13
CA PRO A 47 -22.00 -16.12 -8.42
C PRO A 47 -21.35 -17.50 -8.32
N GLU A 48 -20.33 -17.65 -7.48
CA GLU A 48 -19.60 -18.89 -7.23
C GLU A 48 -20.43 -20.04 -6.62
N ARG A 49 -21.58 -19.73 -6.01
CA ARG A 49 -22.49 -20.71 -5.41
C ARG A 49 -23.55 -21.20 -6.40
N ALA A 50 -23.50 -20.75 -7.65
CA ALA A 50 -24.45 -21.19 -8.64
C ALA A 50 -24.29 -22.71 -8.90
N PRO A 51 -25.36 -23.50 -8.77
CA PRO A 51 -25.27 -24.97 -8.75
C PRO A 51 -24.88 -25.60 -10.09
N HIS A 52 -24.92 -24.82 -11.17
CA HIS A 52 -24.54 -25.27 -12.51
C HIS A 52 -23.04 -25.11 -12.79
N LEU A 53 -22.27 -24.51 -11.87
CA LEU A 53 -20.83 -24.37 -12.02
C LEU A 53 -20.11 -25.68 -11.70
N THR A 54 -19.29 -26.14 -12.63
CA THR A 54 -18.41 -27.29 -12.43
C THR A 54 -17.11 -26.85 -11.75
N PRO A 55 -16.70 -27.48 -10.62
CA PRO A 55 -15.40 -27.22 -10.01
C PRO A 55 -14.25 -27.42 -10.99
N TRP A 56 -13.29 -26.49 -11.01
CA TRP A 56 -12.19 -26.49 -11.96
C TRP A 56 -10.85 -26.24 -11.27
N ARG A 57 -9.92 -27.19 -11.44
CA ARG A 57 -8.56 -27.19 -10.88
C ARG A 57 -7.54 -27.57 -11.96
N PRO A 58 -7.27 -26.67 -12.91
CA PRO A 58 -6.55 -27.01 -14.14
C PRO A 58 -5.02 -27.14 -13.97
N GLY A 59 -4.47 -26.72 -12.84
CA GLY A 59 -3.04 -26.74 -12.58
C GLY A 59 -2.25 -25.71 -13.39
N HIS A 60 -0.95 -25.93 -13.52
CA HIS A 60 -0.02 -24.98 -14.13
C HIS A 60 0.60 -25.56 -15.41
N ASP A 61 0.22 -25.01 -16.56
CA ASP A 61 0.80 -25.34 -17.86
C ASP A 61 0.88 -24.08 -18.75
N GLY A 62 2.06 -23.45 -18.76
CA GLY A 62 2.32 -22.22 -19.53
C GLY A 62 2.34 -22.40 -21.06
N SER A 63 2.21 -23.63 -21.57
CA SER A 63 2.07 -23.92 -23.00
C SER A 63 0.61 -24.08 -23.44
N ARG A 64 -0.31 -24.30 -22.49
CA ARG A 64 -1.69 -24.65 -22.76
C ARG A 64 -2.50 -23.44 -23.25
N LEU A 65 -3.14 -23.61 -24.40
CA LEU A 65 -4.18 -22.71 -24.91
C LEU A 65 -5.53 -23.19 -24.38
N VAL A 66 -6.18 -22.41 -23.51
CA VAL A 66 -7.48 -22.77 -22.92
C VAL A 66 -8.60 -22.00 -23.59
N VAL A 67 -9.68 -22.71 -23.93
CA VAL A 67 -10.95 -22.15 -24.38
C VAL A 67 -12.04 -22.65 -23.42
N ILE A 68 -12.82 -21.73 -22.85
CA ILE A 68 -14.04 -22.02 -22.10
C ILE A 68 -15.20 -21.62 -23.00
N GLY A 69 -15.86 -22.61 -23.56
CA GLY A 69 -16.84 -22.48 -24.63
C GLY A 69 -18.28 -22.82 -24.22
N ARG A 70 -19.09 -23.10 -25.23
CA ARG A 70 -20.52 -23.44 -25.06
C ARG A 70 -20.72 -24.60 -24.09
N GLY A 71 -21.57 -24.38 -23.09
CA GLY A 71 -21.95 -25.39 -22.10
C GLY A 71 -20.95 -25.53 -20.95
N GLU A 72 -19.85 -24.79 -20.98
CA GLU A 72 -18.85 -24.78 -19.91
C GLU A 72 -19.10 -23.60 -18.98
N ALA A 73 -19.52 -23.89 -17.76
CA ALA A 73 -19.62 -22.93 -16.67
C ALA A 73 -18.73 -23.43 -15.53
N LEU A 74 -17.56 -22.83 -15.36
CA LEU A 74 -16.49 -23.35 -14.51
C LEU A 74 -16.30 -22.47 -13.27
N ARG A 75 -16.12 -23.10 -12.11
CA ARG A 75 -15.70 -22.45 -10.87
C ARG A 75 -14.21 -22.73 -10.63
N LEU A 76 -13.36 -21.70 -10.74
CA LEU A 76 -11.93 -21.81 -10.48
C LEU A 76 -11.68 -21.95 -8.98
N GLU A 77 -11.17 -23.09 -8.53
CA GLU A 77 -10.95 -23.41 -7.11
C GLU A 77 -9.47 -23.49 -6.72
N SER A 78 -8.55 -23.32 -7.67
CA SER A 78 -7.11 -23.31 -7.42
C SER A 78 -6.40 -22.38 -8.39
N SER A 79 -5.21 -21.92 -8.01
CA SER A 79 -4.33 -21.21 -8.94
C SER A 79 -4.08 -22.00 -10.22
N ALA A 80 -3.88 -21.27 -11.32
CA ALA A 80 -3.75 -21.82 -12.65
C ALA A 80 -2.78 -21.00 -13.51
N THR A 81 -2.04 -21.68 -14.38
CA THR A 81 -1.17 -21.03 -15.38
C THR A 81 -1.49 -21.56 -16.77
N PHE A 82 -1.67 -20.66 -17.74
CA PHE A 82 -1.92 -20.97 -19.15
C PHE A 82 -1.02 -20.15 -20.07
N HIS A 83 -0.83 -20.60 -21.30
CA HIS A 83 -0.35 -19.70 -22.35
C HIS A 83 -1.40 -18.59 -22.59
N SER A 84 -2.65 -18.97 -22.82
CA SER A 84 -3.76 -18.02 -23.04
C SER A 84 -5.09 -18.61 -22.60
N LEU A 85 -6.03 -17.74 -22.22
CA LEU A 85 -7.40 -18.10 -21.89
C LEU A 85 -8.38 -17.33 -22.76
N ARG A 86 -9.23 -18.05 -23.51
CA ARG A 86 -10.38 -17.47 -24.21
C ARG A 86 -11.67 -17.94 -23.56
N ILE A 87 -12.57 -17.02 -23.26
CA ILE A 87 -13.92 -17.31 -22.75
C ILE A 87 -14.91 -16.83 -23.82
N GLN A 88 -15.61 -17.77 -24.45
CA GLN A 88 -16.39 -17.50 -25.65
C GLN A 88 -17.62 -18.41 -25.77
N ASP A 89 -18.47 -18.17 -26.76
CA ASP A 89 -19.62 -19.01 -27.09
C ASP A 89 -20.59 -19.26 -25.92
N GLY A 90 -20.71 -18.28 -25.00
CA GLY A 90 -21.52 -18.40 -23.79
C GLY A 90 -20.87 -19.13 -22.61
N GLY A 91 -19.57 -19.47 -22.70
CA GLY A 91 -18.82 -20.06 -21.60
C GLY A 91 -18.63 -19.08 -20.43
N ALA A 92 -18.48 -19.60 -19.21
CA ALA A 92 -18.34 -18.78 -18.02
C ALA A 92 -17.21 -19.29 -17.11
N LEU A 93 -16.40 -18.34 -16.60
CA LEU A 93 -15.42 -18.58 -15.56
C LEU A 93 -15.77 -17.74 -14.33
N VAL A 94 -15.92 -18.39 -13.19
CA VAL A 94 -16.22 -17.75 -11.91
C VAL A 94 -15.15 -18.12 -10.90
N PHE A 95 -14.53 -17.15 -10.24
CA PHE A 95 -13.57 -17.42 -9.17
C PHE A 95 -14.30 -17.89 -7.91
N ALA A 96 -13.78 -18.93 -7.27
CA ALA A 96 -14.22 -19.32 -5.94
C ALA A 96 -13.67 -18.34 -4.89
N ASP A 97 -14.54 -17.88 -4.01
CA ASP A 97 -14.28 -17.02 -2.86
C ASP A 97 -13.97 -17.90 -1.63
N GLN A 98 -12.79 -18.50 -1.65
CA GLN A 98 -12.28 -19.35 -0.59
C GLN A 98 -11.07 -18.68 0.07
N GLN A 99 -10.83 -18.94 1.37
CA GLN A 99 -9.76 -18.30 2.14
C GLN A 99 -8.36 -18.37 1.47
N GLN A 100 -8.11 -19.38 0.64
CA GLN A 100 -6.84 -19.54 -0.10
C GLN A 100 -6.78 -18.57 -1.29
N PRO A 101 -5.69 -17.80 -1.46
CA PRO A 101 -5.52 -16.93 -2.62
C PRO A 101 -5.50 -17.71 -3.94
N ILE A 102 -6.20 -17.21 -4.96
CA ILE A 102 -6.21 -17.80 -6.31
C ILE A 102 -5.45 -16.87 -7.26
N VAL A 103 -4.42 -17.42 -7.92
CA VAL A 103 -3.66 -16.72 -8.96
C VAL A 103 -3.96 -17.35 -10.32
N LEU A 104 -4.54 -16.57 -11.23
CA LEU A 104 -4.71 -16.92 -12.64
C LEU A 104 -3.61 -16.22 -13.46
N ARG A 105 -2.66 -17.00 -13.95
CA ARG A 105 -1.52 -16.51 -14.74
C ARG A 105 -1.70 -16.87 -16.21
N ALA A 106 -1.70 -15.89 -17.10
CA ALA A 106 -1.83 -16.10 -18.55
C ALA A 106 -1.04 -15.04 -19.33
N ARG A 107 -0.65 -15.31 -20.60
CA ARG A 107 -0.13 -14.21 -21.43
C ARG A 107 -1.23 -13.23 -21.78
N TYR A 108 -2.40 -13.75 -22.14
CA TYR A 108 -3.59 -12.94 -22.32
C TYR A 108 -4.88 -13.70 -21.96
N ILE A 109 -5.90 -12.92 -21.65
CA ILE A 109 -7.28 -13.37 -21.44
C ILE A 109 -8.17 -12.60 -22.41
N LEU A 110 -9.01 -13.28 -23.18
CA LEU A 110 -9.97 -12.66 -24.10
C LEU A 110 -11.39 -13.18 -23.82
N ILE A 111 -12.33 -12.25 -23.61
CA ILE A 111 -13.73 -12.53 -23.31
C ILE A 111 -14.58 -11.98 -24.46
N GLN A 112 -15.31 -12.84 -25.16
CA GLN A 112 -16.06 -12.48 -26.37
C GLN A 112 -17.27 -13.39 -26.58
N ASP A 113 -18.14 -13.08 -27.54
CA ASP A 113 -19.20 -13.99 -28.02
C ASP A 113 -20.08 -14.60 -26.92
N GLY A 114 -20.47 -13.79 -25.94
CA GLY A 114 -21.28 -14.21 -24.78
C GLY A 114 -20.49 -14.81 -23.63
N GLY A 115 -19.17 -14.90 -23.74
CA GLY A 115 -18.29 -15.34 -22.66
C GLY A 115 -18.33 -14.42 -21.44
N ALA A 116 -18.11 -14.98 -20.25
CA ALA A 116 -18.19 -14.23 -19.00
C ALA A 116 -17.07 -14.58 -18.00
N LEU A 117 -16.45 -13.56 -17.41
CA LEU A 117 -15.52 -13.68 -16.28
C LEU A 117 -16.09 -12.95 -15.05
N HIS A 118 -16.22 -13.68 -13.95
CA HIS A 118 -16.72 -13.13 -12.68
C HIS A 118 -15.75 -13.35 -11.52
N ILE A 119 -15.46 -12.28 -10.79
CA ILE A 119 -14.82 -12.30 -9.47
C ILE A 119 -15.72 -11.48 -8.53
N GLY A 120 -16.64 -12.15 -7.84
CA GLY A 120 -17.70 -11.50 -7.06
C GLY A 120 -18.83 -10.91 -7.91
N SER A 121 -19.75 -10.19 -7.26
CA SER A 121 -20.83 -9.42 -7.89
C SER A 121 -21.12 -8.15 -7.07
N PRO A 122 -21.91 -7.18 -7.60
CA PRO A 122 -22.24 -5.97 -6.84
C PRO A 122 -22.89 -6.24 -5.49
N ARG A 123 -23.63 -7.36 -5.38
CA ARG A 123 -24.37 -7.75 -4.16
C ARG A 123 -23.64 -8.80 -3.32
N CYS A 124 -22.63 -9.45 -3.88
CA CYS A 124 -21.75 -10.35 -3.14
C CYS A 124 -20.29 -10.07 -3.54
N PRO A 125 -19.69 -9.03 -2.95
CA PRO A 125 -18.30 -8.70 -3.21
C PRO A 125 -17.38 -9.84 -2.77
N PHE A 126 -16.38 -10.14 -3.60
CA PHE A 126 -15.33 -11.11 -3.34
C PHE A 126 -14.60 -10.73 -2.04
N ARG A 127 -14.44 -11.69 -1.12
CA ARG A 127 -13.88 -11.46 0.22
C ARG A 127 -12.45 -11.93 0.36
N SER A 128 -12.08 -12.96 -0.39
CA SER A 128 -10.75 -13.59 -0.42
C SER A 128 -9.81 -12.84 -1.36
N ARG A 129 -8.62 -13.40 -1.64
CA ARG A 129 -7.62 -12.77 -2.52
C ARG A 129 -7.59 -13.43 -3.89
N ALA A 130 -7.71 -12.63 -4.95
CA ALA A 130 -7.60 -13.07 -6.34
C ALA A 130 -6.56 -12.23 -7.08
N THR A 131 -5.72 -12.89 -7.87
CA THR A 131 -4.73 -12.22 -8.71
C THR A 131 -4.85 -12.71 -10.15
N ILE A 132 -4.97 -11.77 -11.09
CA ILE A 132 -4.76 -12.02 -12.53
C ILE A 132 -3.37 -11.51 -12.87
N SER A 133 -2.48 -12.42 -13.27
CA SER A 133 -1.09 -12.12 -13.60
C SER A 133 -0.85 -12.27 -15.09
N LEU A 134 -0.61 -11.17 -15.79
CA LEU A 134 -0.40 -11.13 -17.23
C LEU A 134 1.10 -11.18 -17.54
N TYR A 135 1.59 -12.26 -18.14
CA TYR A 135 3.03 -12.48 -18.36
C TYR A 135 3.45 -12.46 -19.83
N GLY A 136 4.76 -12.37 -20.08
CA GLY A 136 5.37 -12.42 -21.40
C GLY A 136 6.09 -11.15 -21.81
N LYS A 137 7.08 -11.27 -22.69
CA LYS A 137 7.91 -10.15 -23.12
C LYS A 137 7.37 -9.44 -24.36
N ALA A 138 7.72 -8.17 -24.54
CA ALA A 138 7.42 -7.41 -25.77
C ALA A 138 7.96 -8.10 -27.04
N THR A 139 9.08 -8.81 -26.91
CA THR A 139 9.79 -9.51 -28.00
C THR A 139 9.25 -10.91 -28.28
N GLU A 140 8.27 -11.39 -27.53
CA GLU A 140 7.81 -12.78 -27.58
C GLU A 140 6.34 -12.90 -27.95
N GLY A 141 6.02 -13.95 -28.69
CA GLY A 141 4.64 -14.29 -29.05
C GLY A 141 4.06 -13.41 -30.16
N GLN A 142 2.98 -13.91 -30.74
CA GLN A 142 2.23 -13.20 -31.77
C GLN A 142 1.24 -12.22 -31.14
N GLU A 143 1.01 -11.10 -31.83
CA GLU A 143 0.00 -10.14 -31.43
C GLU A 143 -1.40 -10.67 -31.74
N VAL A 144 -2.31 -10.49 -30.79
CA VAL A 144 -3.74 -10.63 -31.04
C VAL A 144 -4.23 -9.32 -31.61
N GLU A 145 -4.88 -9.39 -32.78
CA GLU A 145 -5.42 -8.22 -33.47
C GLU A 145 -6.24 -7.34 -32.52
N ASN A 146 -6.06 -6.02 -32.60
CA ASN A 146 -6.67 -5.00 -31.73
C ASN A 146 -6.23 -5.00 -30.26
N TYR A 147 -5.61 -6.05 -29.72
CA TYR A 147 -5.29 -6.17 -28.28
C TYR A 147 -3.80 -6.22 -27.95
N GLY A 148 -2.93 -6.69 -28.86
CA GLY A 148 -1.51 -6.86 -28.62
C GLY A 148 -1.18 -8.20 -27.95
N LYS A 149 -0.17 -8.24 -27.06
CA LYS A 149 0.43 -9.51 -26.58
C LYS A 149 0.16 -9.88 -25.12
N LYS A 150 0.02 -8.86 -24.25
CA LYS A 150 -0.12 -9.01 -22.79
C LYS A 150 -1.33 -8.22 -22.31
N PHE A 151 -2.51 -8.85 -22.27
CA PHE A 151 -3.77 -8.13 -22.06
C PHE A 151 -4.89 -8.95 -21.41
N LEU A 152 -5.85 -8.25 -20.81
CA LEU A 152 -7.21 -8.71 -20.53
C LEU A 152 -8.17 -7.95 -21.46
N GLY A 153 -8.81 -8.66 -22.37
CA GLY A 153 -9.62 -8.09 -23.45
C GLY A 153 -11.10 -8.43 -23.27
N VAL A 154 -11.96 -7.44 -23.45
CA VAL A 154 -13.42 -7.64 -23.54
C VAL A 154 -13.86 -7.20 -24.92
N ASP A 155 -14.23 -8.17 -25.76
CA ASP A 155 -14.77 -7.93 -27.09
C ASP A 155 -16.31 -7.95 -27.08
N ARG A 156 -16.89 -7.82 -28.26
CA ARG A 156 -18.32 -7.94 -28.53
C ARG A 156 -18.92 -9.15 -27.82
N GLY A 157 -19.99 -8.90 -27.07
CA GLY A 157 -20.72 -9.91 -26.31
C GLY A 157 -20.02 -10.37 -25.02
N GLY A 158 -18.80 -9.92 -24.72
CA GLY A 158 -18.08 -10.30 -23.51
C GLY A 158 -18.65 -9.67 -22.23
N THR A 159 -18.50 -10.37 -21.11
CA THR A 159 -18.87 -9.90 -19.76
C THR A 159 -17.68 -9.94 -18.82
N LEU A 160 -17.36 -8.83 -18.17
CA LEU A 160 -16.32 -8.72 -17.13
C LEU A 160 -16.90 -8.11 -15.86
N GLU A 161 -17.02 -8.92 -14.81
CA GLU A 161 -17.56 -8.50 -13.51
C GLU A 161 -16.53 -8.72 -12.41
N LEU A 162 -15.94 -7.62 -11.93
CA LEU A 162 -14.93 -7.65 -10.87
C LEU A 162 -15.43 -6.79 -9.70
N HIS A 163 -15.74 -7.43 -8.57
CA HIS A 163 -16.32 -6.77 -7.41
C HIS A 163 -15.62 -7.25 -6.14
N GLY A 164 -14.59 -6.53 -5.71
CA GLY A 164 -13.88 -6.72 -4.46
C GLY A 164 -14.46 -5.91 -3.32
N ARG A 165 -13.76 -5.95 -2.17
CA ARG A 165 -14.07 -5.10 -1.02
C ARG A 165 -13.87 -3.63 -1.38
N LYS A 166 -14.69 -2.76 -0.79
CA LYS A 166 -14.60 -1.31 -0.96
C LYS A 166 -14.19 -0.62 0.34
N PRO A 167 -12.91 -0.68 0.74
CA PRO A 167 -12.41 0.12 1.86
C PRO A 167 -12.41 1.61 1.48
N LEU A 168 -12.22 2.47 2.47
CA LEU A 168 -11.94 3.88 2.23
C LEU A 168 -10.69 3.98 1.33
N SER A 169 -10.79 4.65 0.19
CA SER A 169 -9.69 4.64 -0.79
C SER A 169 -8.54 5.55 -0.40
N TRP A 170 -8.83 6.70 0.20
CA TRP A 170 -7.85 7.68 0.62
C TRP A 170 -8.45 8.62 1.66
N THR A 171 -7.58 9.33 2.38
CA THR A 171 -7.88 10.36 3.38
C THR A 171 -6.71 11.34 3.41
N LEU A 172 -6.75 12.34 4.28
CA LEU A 172 -5.65 13.26 4.54
C LEU A 172 -4.94 12.91 5.87
N LEU A 173 -3.65 13.25 5.98
CA LEU A 173 -2.95 13.32 7.27
C LEU A 173 -3.59 14.37 8.17
N ASP A 174 -3.77 14.06 9.44
CA ASP A 174 -4.25 14.97 10.49
C ASP A 174 -3.12 15.50 11.39
N GLN A 175 -1.89 15.06 11.12
CA GLN A 175 -0.68 15.55 11.79
C GLN A 175 0.53 15.42 10.86
N THR A 176 1.42 16.41 10.88
CA THR A 176 2.65 16.43 10.07
C THR A 176 3.54 15.23 10.42
N LEU A 177 3.92 14.49 9.39
CA LEU A 177 4.87 13.38 9.47
C LEU A 177 6.25 13.90 9.10
N TYR A 178 7.15 13.99 10.08
CA TYR A 178 8.52 14.42 9.86
C TYR A 178 9.41 13.29 9.36
N ALA A 179 10.44 13.64 8.58
CA ALA A 179 11.50 12.71 8.21
C ALA A 179 12.12 12.06 9.47
N GLY A 180 12.27 10.74 9.45
CA GLY A 180 12.70 9.96 10.60
C GLY A 180 11.62 9.74 11.67
N GLY A 181 10.42 10.29 11.50
CA GLY A 181 9.30 10.22 12.44
C GLY A 181 9.41 11.12 13.67
N LEU A 182 10.43 11.97 13.77
CA LEU A 182 10.64 12.90 14.89
C LEU A 182 10.74 14.33 14.37
N LEU A 183 10.12 15.28 15.08
CA LEU A 183 10.11 16.71 14.74
C LEU A 183 11.51 17.28 14.44
N TYR A 184 12.50 16.92 15.26
CA TYR A 184 13.89 17.39 15.12
C TYR A 184 14.80 16.35 14.44
N GLY A 185 14.21 15.36 13.77
CA GLY A 185 14.90 14.26 13.11
C GLY A 185 15.50 13.24 14.08
N SER A 186 15.97 12.12 13.53
CA SER A 186 16.77 11.16 14.28
C SER A 186 18.17 11.72 14.56
N TYR A 187 18.77 11.30 15.67
CA TYR A 187 20.12 11.70 16.05
C TYR A 187 21.04 10.49 16.06
N GLN A 188 22.18 10.57 15.36
CA GLN A 188 23.24 9.58 15.46
C GLN A 188 24.60 10.27 15.58
N SER A 189 25.40 9.83 16.56
CA SER A 189 26.77 10.31 16.75
C SER A 189 27.66 9.14 17.13
N GLU A 190 28.58 8.76 16.27
CA GLU A 190 29.57 7.71 16.54
C GLU A 190 31.00 8.28 16.46
N LYS A 191 31.86 7.88 17.39
CA LYS A 191 33.27 8.29 17.43
C LYS A 191 34.18 7.08 17.63
N ARG A 192 35.27 7.07 16.85
CA ARG A 192 36.33 6.05 16.89
C ARG A 192 37.70 6.61 17.32
N TRP A 193 37.82 7.94 17.37
CA TRP A 193 39.02 8.66 17.79
C TRP A 193 38.62 10.02 18.37
N SER A 194 39.54 10.65 19.09
CA SER A 194 39.34 11.96 19.72
C SER A 194 38.06 12.06 20.58
N SER A 195 37.67 10.96 21.22
CA SER A 195 36.50 10.89 22.10
C SER A 195 36.86 10.61 23.56
N ARG A 196 38.15 10.70 23.92
CA ARG A 196 38.65 10.38 25.27
C ARG A 196 37.88 11.11 26.36
N GLY A 197 37.45 10.37 27.38
CA GLY A 197 36.72 10.87 28.53
C GLY A 197 35.23 10.51 28.51
N LEU A 198 34.44 11.25 29.29
CA LEU A 198 32.98 11.13 29.31
C LEU A 198 32.36 11.97 28.20
N ASN A 199 31.57 11.35 27.34
CA ASN A 199 30.77 12.03 26.33
C ASN A 199 29.33 12.05 26.82
N ILE A 200 28.66 13.19 26.71
CA ILE A 200 27.30 13.39 27.21
C ILE A 200 26.42 14.02 26.14
N ARG A 201 25.17 13.55 26.06
CA ARG A 201 24.05 14.17 25.35
C ARG A 201 22.94 14.46 26.34
N ILE A 202 22.39 15.66 26.26
CA ILE A 202 21.17 16.07 26.94
C ILE A 202 20.06 16.02 25.90
N VAL A 203 19.06 15.19 26.15
CA VAL A 203 17.91 15.00 25.27
C VAL A 203 16.67 15.49 25.99
N ASP A 204 15.85 16.26 25.28
CA ASP A 204 14.53 16.64 25.73
C ASP A 204 13.57 15.45 25.54
N ALA A 205 12.93 15.02 26.64
CA ALA A 205 12.07 13.84 26.64
C ALA A 205 10.79 14.04 25.82
N ASP A 206 10.30 15.27 25.74
CA ASP A 206 9.00 15.60 25.13
C ASP A 206 9.10 15.79 23.61
N THR A 207 10.28 16.16 23.10
CA THR A 207 10.52 16.47 21.68
C THR A 207 11.52 15.54 21.00
N ALA A 208 12.20 14.68 21.76
CA ALA A 208 13.35 13.87 21.33
C ALA A 208 14.57 14.69 20.84
N GLN A 209 14.57 16.01 21.00
CA GLN A 209 15.67 16.86 20.54
C GLN A 209 16.91 16.68 21.41
N VAL A 210 18.08 16.51 20.79
CA VAL A 210 19.36 16.66 21.49
C VAL A 210 19.66 18.14 21.69
N VAL A 211 19.36 18.66 22.89
CA VAL A 211 19.46 20.09 23.22
C VAL A 211 20.87 20.52 23.64
N ALA A 212 21.70 19.58 24.11
CA ALA A 212 23.11 19.87 24.42
C ALA A 212 24.00 18.63 24.23
N ALA A 213 25.25 18.88 23.83
CA ALA A 213 26.24 17.83 23.65
C ALA A 213 27.62 18.32 24.12
N ALA A 214 28.29 17.52 24.94
CA ALA A 214 29.62 17.84 25.43
C ALA A 214 30.49 16.59 25.56
N ARG A 215 31.80 16.80 25.50
CA ARG A 215 32.83 15.80 25.81
C ARG A 215 33.67 16.37 26.94
N PHE A 216 33.99 15.55 27.93
CA PHE A 216 34.80 15.90 29.08
C PHE A 216 35.99 14.93 29.19
N ASP A 217 37.22 15.40 28.95
CA ASP A 217 38.42 14.56 29.06
C ASP A 217 38.84 14.33 30.52
N THR A 218 37.94 13.70 31.28
CA THR A 218 38.13 13.36 32.69
C THR A 218 39.20 12.28 32.91
N HIS A 219 39.90 11.85 31.86
CA HIS A 219 41.07 11.00 32.03
C HIS A 219 42.34 11.84 32.17
N LEU A 220 42.60 12.72 31.19
CA LEU A 220 43.88 13.42 31.13
C LEU A 220 43.86 14.78 31.85
N LEU A 221 42.71 15.47 31.85
CA LEU A 221 42.60 16.85 32.35
C LEU A 221 41.87 16.90 33.69
N ALA A 222 42.47 17.54 34.69
CA ALA A 222 41.95 17.61 36.05
C ALA A 222 40.68 18.46 36.17
N ASP A 223 40.61 19.58 35.43
CA ASP A 223 39.49 20.53 35.51
C ASP A 223 38.21 20.05 34.80
N GLU A 224 38.30 19.03 33.95
CA GLU A 224 37.15 18.50 33.21
C GLU A 224 36.09 17.88 34.13
N SER A 225 36.49 17.42 35.31
CA SER A 225 35.55 17.00 36.36
C SER A 225 34.72 18.15 36.91
N ARG A 226 35.28 19.37 37.02
CA ARG A 226 34.55 20.57 37.44
C ARG A 226 33.60 21.01 36.33
N ARG A 227 34.11 21.11 35.10
CA ARG A 227 33.32 21.50 33.92
C ARG A 227 32.14 20.57 33.67
N LEU A 228 32.30 19.27 33.91
CA LEU A 228 31.19 18.31 33.85
C LEU A 228 30.09 18.61 34.88
N ARG A 229 30.46 18.94 36.12
CA ARG A 229 29.48 19.28 37.17
C ARG A 229 28.74 20.57 36.83
N GLU A 230 29.47 21.61 36.40
CA GLU A 230 28.89 22.88 35.97
C GLU A 230 27.94 22.67 34.78
N PHE A 231 28.34 21.88 33.80
CA PHE A 231 27.49 21.54 32.66
C PHE A 231 26.18 20.88 33.10
N LEU A 232 26.23 19.88 33.98
CA LEU A 232 25.02 19.22 34.49
C LEU A 232 24.16 20.14 35.35
N ALA A 233 24.77 21.02 36.15
CA ALA A 233 24.05 21.97 37.00
C ALA A 233 23.26 23.03 36.20
N THR A 234 23.67 23.30 34.97
CA THR A 234 22.94 24.22 34.06
C THR A 234 21.75 23.56 33.34
N GLN A 235 21.59 22.24 33.45
CA GLN A 235 20.48 21.53 32.80
C GLN A 235 19.25 21.49 33.70
N ALA A 236 18.07 21.64 33.11
CA ALA A 236 16.81 21.51 33.84
C ALA A 236 16.60 20.07 34.35
N PRO A 237 16.02 19.88 35.55
CA PRO A 237 15.56 18.58 36.01
C PRO A 237 14.59 17.93 35.01
N GLY A 238 14.60 16.60 34.91
CA GLY A 238 13.74 15.84 34.00
C GLY A 238 14.32 15.64 32.59
N LYS A 239 15.40 16.33 32.21
CA LYS A 239 16.09 16.05 30.94
C LYS A 239 16.74 14.67 30.94
N VAL A 240 16.75 14.03 29.77
CA VAL A 240 17.42 12.73 29.58
C VAL A 240 18.91 12.97 29.40
N VAL A 241 19.72 12.22 30.13
CA VAL A 241 21.18 12.24 30.04
C VAL A 241 21.65 10.91 29.48
N ALA A 242 22.21 10.94 28.28
CA ALA A 242 22.91 9.81 27.70
C ALA A 242 24.41 10.04 27.83
N ALA A 243 25.13 9.12 28.47
CA ALA A 243 26.55 9.22 28.73
C ALA A 243 27.30 7.97 28.25
N ALA A 244 28.48 8.16 27.68
CA ALA A 244 29.33 7.07 27.21
C ALA A 244 30.81 7.41 27.37
N VAL A 245 31.61 6.42 27.80
CA VAL A 245 33.08 6.54 27.82
C VAL A 245 33.64 6.40 26.41
N GLY A 246 34.49 7.34 25.99
CA GLY A 246 35.40 7.14 24.87
C GLY A 246 36.82 6.93 25.41
N ASP A 247 37.53 5.93 24.90
CA ASP A 247 38.86 5.48 25.39
C ASP A 247 38.89 5.22 26.90
N SER A 248 39.11 6.25 27.71
CA SER A 248 39.16 6.16 29.17
C SER A 248 38.64 7.45 29.78
N ALA A 249 37.99 7.34 30.94
CA ALA A 249 37.45 8.48 31.67
C ALA A 249 37.85 8.53 33.15
N ALA A 250 38.46 7.47 33.68
CA ALA A 250 38.50 7.23 35.13
C ALA A 250 39.55 8.06 35.90
N LYS A 251 40.70 8.37 35.29
CA LYS A 251 41.91 8.83 35.99
C LYS A 251 41.75 10.16 36.74
N SER A 252 41.13 11.15 36.10
CA SER A 252 40.90 12.48 36.67
C SER A 252 39.42 12.72 36.99
N LEU A 253 38.59 11.66 36.97
CA LEU A 253 37.19 11.72 37.39
C LEU A 253 37.11 11.71 38.92
N THR A 254 36.93 12.90 39.50
CA THR A 254 37.01 13.12 40.95
C THR A 254 35.92 12.36 41.72
N LEU A 255 36.18 12.04 42.99
CA LEU A 255 35.19 11.39 43.86
C LEU A 255 33.92 12.23 43.98
N GLU A 256 34.06 13.55 44.09
CA GLU A 256 32.94 14.50 44.12
C GLU A 256 32.06 14.37 42.87
N THR A 257 32.65 14.37 41.67
CA THR A 257 31.89 14.18 40.42
C THR A 257 31.26 12.78 40.32
N ARG A 258 31.93 11.73 40.82
CA ARG A 258 31.37 10.37 40.83
C ARG A 258 30.17 10.26 41.78
N LEU A 259 30.24 10.87 42.95
CA LEU A 259 29.12 10.94 43.89
C LEU A 259 27.95 11.72 43.30
N LEU A 260 28.22 12.87 42.67
CA LEU A 260 27.19 13.64 41.98
C LEU A 260 26.48 12.82 40.89
N LEU A 261 27.24 12.11 40.03
CA LEU A 261 26.64 11.27 38.99
C LEU A 261 25.85 10.08 39.57
N LYS A 262 26.30 9.52 40.70
CA LYS A 262 25.54 8.50 41.43
C LYS A 262 24.25 9.06 42.01
N GLU A 263 24.26 10.28 42.53
CA GLU A 263 23.08 10.89 43.15
C GLU A 263 22.08 11.38 42.09
N LEU A 264 22.54 12.14 41.09
CA LEU A 264 21.68 12.75 40.08
C LEU A 264 21.12 11.78 39.04
N LEU A 265 21.88 10.71 38.74
CA LEU A 265 21.52 9.73 37.70
C LEU A 265 21.42 8.31 38.25
N HIS A 266 21.49 8.11 39.57
CA HIS A 266 21.39 6.78 40.20
C HIS A 266 22.34 5.73 39.62
N SER A 267 23.51 6.16 39.12
CA SER A 267 24.51 5.26 38.55
C SER A 267 25.01 4.25 39.59
N LYS A 268 24.99 2.97 39.21
CA LYS A 268 25.49 1.84 40.00
C LYS A 268 26.99 1.61 39.79
N HIS A 269 27.52 2.02 38.64
CA HIS A 269 28.90 1.69 38.24
C HIS A 269 29.89 2.86 38.29
N ILE A 270 29.44 4.12 38.26
CA ILE A 270 30.34 5.28 38.12
C ILE A 270 31.33 5.44 39.27
N LEU A 271 30.96 5.05 40.51
CA LEU A 271 31.87 5.10 41.66
C LEU A 271 33.13 4.25 41.45
N HIS A 272 33.00 3.12 40.76
CA HIS A 272 34.07 2.15 40.54
C HIS A 272 34.45 2.02 39.05
N LEU A 273 34.18 3.05 38.25
CA LEU A 273 34.60 3.09 36.85
C LEU A 273 36.14 3.14 36.76
N GLY A 274 36.72 2.13 36.13
CA GLY A 274 38.16 1.91 36.02
C GLY A 274 38.75 2.33 34.67
N TYR A 275 40.07 2.16 34.55
CA TYR A 275 40.82 2.49 33.34
C TYR A 275 40.29 1.74 32.11
N ARG A 276 39.99 2.49 31.04
CA ARG A 276 39.51 1.98 29.74
C ARG A 276 38.24 1.14 29.75
N GLN A 277 37.54 1.07 30.87
CA GLN A 277 36.31 0.29 30.96
C GLN A 277 35.22 0.90 30.08
N PRO A 278 34.66 0.11 29.15
CA PRO A 278 33.45 0.51 28.45
C PRO A 278 32.32 0.74 29.44
N TRP A 279 31.67 1.88 29.31
CA TRP A 279 30.57 2.29 30.16
C TRP A 279 29.60 3.18 29.40
N ALA A 280 28.33 2.84 29.50
CA ALA A 280 27.24 3.59 28.90
C ALA A 280 26.09 3.72 29.91
N LEU A 281 25.41 4.87 29.89
CA LEU A 281 24.29 5.18 30.75
C LEU A 281 23.26 6.00 29.99
N VAL A 282 21.98 5.72 30.20
CA VAL A 282 20.85 6.58 29.81
C VAL A 282 19.97 6.74 31.04
N GLY A 283 19.88 7.97 31.56
CA GLY A 283 19.15 8.30 32.79
C GLY A 283 18.35 9.59 32.67
N ILE A 284 17.53 9.88 33.68
CA ILE A 284 16.81 11.16 33.79
C ILE A 284 17.48 11.98 34.89
N LEU A 285 17.83 13.23 34.59
CA LEU A 285 18.47 14.14 35.53
C LEU A 285 17.54 14.47 36.69
N GLY A 286 17.90 14.05 37.91
CA GLY A 286 17.05 14.19 39.10
C GLY A 286 15.83 13.25 39.11
N GLY A 287 15.81 12.25 38.21
CA GLY A 287 14.81 11.18 38.23
C GLY A 287 15.02 10.19 39.39
N GLY A 288 14.08 9.28 39.60
CA GLY A 288 14.15 8.28 40.68
C GLY A 288 15.03 7.06 40.36
N GLN A 289 15.17 6.13 41.29
CA GLN A 289 16.09 4.98 41.18
C GLN A 289 15.89 4.10 39.92
N PHE A 290 14.68 4.07 39.36
CA PHE A 290 14.34 3.30 38.16
C PHE A 290 14.40 4.12 36.87
N SER A 291 14.87 5.37 36.91
CA SER A 291 14.98 6.24 35.74
C SER A 291 16.26 6.02 34.93
N THR A 292 17.11 5.07 35.30
CA THR A 292 18.44 4.88 34.70
C THR A 292 18.67 3.45 34.24
N THR A 293 19.10 3.32 32.99
CA THR A 293 19.69 2.11 32.41
C THR A 293 21.19 2.34 32.27
N GLU A 294 22.00 1.35 32.65
CA GLU A 294 23.46 1.49 32.66
C GLU A 294 24.10 0.12 32.39
N GLU A 295 25.17 0.11 31.61
CA GLU A 295 25.97 -1.09 31.38
C GLU A 295 27.47 -0.75 31.49
N ARG A 296 28.24 -1.70 32.01
CA ARG A 296 29.70 -1.66 32.07
C ARG A 296 30.28 -2.98 31.59
N LYS A 297 31.36 -2.92 30.81
CA LYS A 297 32.17 -4.11 30.46
C LYS A 297 33.56 -4.01 31.08
N GLN A 298 34.20 -5.16 31.27
CA GLN A 298 35.61 -5.21 31.64
C GLN A 298 36.48 -4.91 30.42
N TYR A 299 37.54 -4.13 30.61
CA TYR A 299 38.54 -3.91 29.57
C TYR A 299 39.50 -5.10 29.49
N GLN A 300 39.74 -5.60 28.28
CA GLN A 300 40.69 -6.68 28.01
C GLN A 300 41.89 -6.10 27.24
N GLY A 301 43.11 -6.47 27.65
CA GLY A 301 44.36 -5.99 27.03
C GLY A 301 44.57 -6.45 25.59
N THR A 302 43.74 -7.36 25.08
CA THR A 302 43.74 -7.87 23.70
C THR A 302 43.21 -6.86 22.67
N GLY A 303 42.68 -5.71 23.12
CA GLY A 303 42.22 -4.61 22.27
C GLY A 303 40.78 -4.74 21.76
N THR A 304 40.14 -5.91 21.85
CA THR A 304 38.70 -6.04 21.58
C THR A 304 37.99 -6.39 22.88
N THR A 305 36.93 -5.65 23.19
CA THR A 305 36.12 -5.86 24.39
C THR A 305 34.64 -5.84 24.00
N GLY A 306 33.76 -6.37 24.84
CA GLY A 306 32.32 -6.23 24.63
C GLY A 306 31.92 -4.75 24.58
N ILE A 307 30.85 -4.45 23.84
CA ILE A 307 30.22 -3.12 23.84
C ILE A 307 29.26 -3.06 25.03
N ALA A 308 29.41 -2.04 25.87
CA ALA A 308 28.42 -1.63 26.86
C ALA A 308 27.35 -0.78 26.13
N ILE A 309 26.08 -1.13 26.30
CA ILE A 309 24.93 -0.48 25.68
C ILE A 309 23.91 -0.17 26.77
N ALA A 310 23.49 1.09 26.84
CA ALA A 310 22.37 1.52 27.66
C ALA A 310 21.31 2.13 26.75
N GLY A 311 20.07 1.66 26.86
CA GLY A 311 18.95 2.16 26.07
C GLY A 311 17.72 2.35 26.96
N ARG A 312 16.90 3.34 26.62
CA ARG A 312 15.61 3.57 27.28
C ARG A 312 14.61 4.22 26.32
N ASP A 313 13.37 3.74 26.39
CA ASP A 313 12.24 4.30 25.65
C ASP A 313 11.63 5.51 26.38
N PHE A 314 11.22 6.49 25.58
CA PHE A 314 10.51 7.70 25.96
C PHE A 314 9.36 7.93 24.97
N GLN A 315 8.48 8.87 25.29
CA GLN A 315 7.37 9.23 24.43
C GLN A 315 7.29 10.76 24.33
N THR A 316 7.19 11.28 23.10
CA THR A 316 7.03 12.72 22.86
C THR A 316 5.64 13.19 23.32
N TYR A 317 5.43 14.51 23.42
CA TYR A 317 4.08 15.07 23.68
C TYR A 317 3.07 14.70 22.59
N GLU A 318 3.55 14.39 21.38
CA GLU A 318 2.76 13.91 20.24
C GLU A 318 2.44 12.41 20.31
N GLY A 319 2.90 11.72 21.35
CA GLY A 319 2.67 10.30 21.54
C GLY A 319 3.63 9.38 20.76
N ILE A 320 4.66 9.93 20.12
CA ILE A 320 5.64 9.16 19.34
C ILE A 320 6.64 8.52 20.30
N ASN A 321 6.74 7.19 20.26
CA ASN A 321 7.71 6.46 21.07
C ASN A 321 9.09 6.56 20.42
N PHE A 322 10.13 6.81 21.21
CA PHE A 322 11.51 6.86 20.74
C PHE A 322 12.46 6.28 21.78
N GLN A 323 13.59 5.75 21.32
CA GLN A 323 14.63 5.21 22.17
C GLN A 323 15.86 6.12 22.15
N VAL A 324 16.35 6.45 23.34
CA VAL A 324 17.69 7.04 23.52
C VAL A 324 18.64 5.91 23.87
N THR A 325 19.71 5.77 23.08
CA THR A 325 20.73 4.74 23.25
C THR A 325 22.11 5.37 23.37
N ALA A 326 22.89 4.92 24.33
CA ALA A 326 24.31 5.21 24.48
C ALA A 326 25.10 3.91 24.39
N PHE A 327 26.28 3.95 23.78
CA PHE A 327 27.17 2.79 23.73
C PHE A 327 28.65 3.17 23.84
N SER A 328 29.44 2.24 24.36
CA SER A 328 30.88 2.37 24.60
C SER A 328 31.54 0.99 24.47
N GLY A 329 32.73 0.89 23.89
CA GLY A 329 33.40 -0.39 23.67
C GLY A 329 34.76 -0.25 23.02
N TRP A 330 35.40 -1.38 22.73
CA TRP A 330 36.65 -1.45 21.97
C TRP A 330 36.54 -2.50 20.87
N VAL A 331 36.89 -2.12 19.65
CA VAL A 331 36.88 -3.01 18.49
C VAL A 331 38.27 -2.99 17.87
N LYS A 332 38.98 -4.13 17.90
CA LYS A 332 40.34 -4.28 17.31
C LYS A 332 41.33 -3.19 17.77
N GLY A 333 41.31 -2.84 19.05
CA GLY A 333 42.19 -1.85 19.67
C GLY A 333 41.71 -0.41 19.54
N ILE A 334 40.58 -0.17 18.86
CA ILE A 334 40.03 1.16 18.59
C ILE A 334 38.86 1.41 19.56
N PRO A 335 38.87 2.51 20.34
CA PRO A 335 37.75 2.84 21.19
C PRO A 335 36.54 3.21 20.32
N HIS A 336 35.37 2.78 20.73
CA HIS A 336 34.12 2.99 20.00
C HIS A 336 33.06 3.50 20.98
N ASN A 337 32.50 4.68 20.74
CA ASN A 337 31.40 5.19 21.54
C ASN A 337 30.43 6.01 20.70
N GLY A 338 29.19 6.10 21.15
CA GLY A 338 28.19 6.87 20.43
C GLY A 338 26.83 6.90 21.09
N PHE A 339 25.93 7.60 20.40
CA PHE A 339 24.58 7.87 20.84
C PHE A 339 23.61 7.77 19.67
N ARG A 340 22.39 7.32 19.95
CA ARG A 340 21.26 7.30 19.02
C ARG A 340 20.01 7.83 19.70
N VAL A 341 19.21 8.59 18.94
CA VAL A 341 17.83 8.95 19.27
C VAL A 341 17.00 8.64 18.03
N GLU A 342 16.13 7.66 18.12
CA GLU A 342 15.36 7.14 16.98
C GLU A 342 13.99 6.66 17.43
N VAL A 343 12.99 6.69 16.54
CA VAL A 343 11.65 6.17 16.83
C VAL A 343 11.75 4.71 17.27
N SER A 344 10.97 4.35 18.29
CA SER A 344 10.81 2.98 18.75
C SER A 344 9.36 2.55 18.58
N LYS A 345 9.12 1.25 18.33
CA LYS A 345 7.77 0.64 18.23
C LYS A 345 6.89 1.11 17.05
N GLY A 346 7.49 1.67 16.01
CA GLY A 346 6.81 2.11 14.77
C GLY A 346 6.12 3.46 14.92
N ILE A 347 5.70 4.03 13.79
CA ILE A 347 5.08 5.36 13.73
C ILE A 347 3.57 5.19 13.55
N ILE A 348 2.77 5.86 14.38
CA ILE A 348 1.32 5.91 14.24
C ILE A 348 0.96 7.18 13.48
N LEU A 349 0.28 7.04 12.35
CA LEU A 349 -0.27 8.14 11.57
C LEU A 349 -1.65 8.51 12.11
N ASN A 350 -1.90 9.81 12.24
CA ASN A 350 -3.22 10.37 12.49
C ASN A 350 -3.84 10.76 11.15
N LEU A 351 -5.06 10.32 10.89
CA LEU A 351 -5.78 10.57 9.65
C LEU A 351 -7.10 11.28 9.94
N VAL A 352 -7.58 12.05 8.96
CA VAL A 352 -8.83 12.81 9.09
C VAL A 352 -10.05 11.89 9.20
N ASP A 353 -10.10 10.85 8.37
CA ASP A 353 -11.23 9.93 8.30
C ASP A 353 -11.00 8.62 9.09
N GLU A 354 -12.09 7.89 9.35
CA GLU A 354 -12.03 6.54 9.90
C GLU A 354 -11.43 5.55 8.88
N VAL A 355 -10.43 4.79 9.33
CA VAL A 355 -9.67 3.82 8.53
C VAL A 355 -9.73 2.40 9.09
N THR A 356 -10.77 2.05 9.83
CA THR A 356 -10.99 0.68 10.36
C THR A 356 -11.05 -0.40 9.27
N SER A 357 -11.29 0.01 8.02
CA SER A 357 -11.27 -0.85 6.84
C SER A 357 -9.87 -1.21 6.33
N TRP A 358 -8.82 -0.49 6.78
CA TRP A 358 -7.43 -0.73 6.41
C TRP A 358 -6.82 -1.75 7.37
N LEU A 359 -6.31 -2.84 6.82
CA LEU A 359 -5.92 -4.02 7.60
C LEU A 359 -4.39 -4.14 7.70
N PRO A 360 -3.87 -4.81 8.75
CA PRO A 360 -2.44 -5.12 8.83
C PRO A 360 -1.96 -5.89 7.58
N GLY A 361 -0.81 -5.48 7.05
CA GLY A 361 -0.25 -5.98 5.81
C GLY A 361 -0.77 -5.31 4.55
N ASP A 362 -1.77 -4.43 4.63
CA ASP A 362 -2.13 -3.55 3.52
C ASP A 362 -1.02 -2.52 3.29
N ARG A 363 -0.95 -2.03 2.05
CA ARG A 363 0.03 -1.03 1.61
C ARG A 363 -0.66 0.30 1.38
N ILE A 364 -0.09 1.34 1.97
CA ILE A 364 -0.50 2.73 1.76
C ILE A 364 0.59 3.50 1.02
N VAL A 365 0.21 4.63 0.44
CA VAL A 365 1.13 5.67 -0.03
C VAL A 365 0.78 6.98 0.64
N ILE A 366 1.80 7.77 0.97
CA ILE A 366 1.67 9.15 1.41
C ILE A 366 2.19 10.03 0.27
N ALA A 367 1.33 10.90 -0.25
CA ALA A 367 1.67 11.78 -1.35
C ALA A 367 2.73 12.81 -0.94
N SER A 368 3.49 13.27 -1.94
CA SER A 368 4.44 14.37 -1.73
C SER A 368 3.69 15.66 -1.40
N THR A 369 4.17 16.39 -0.40
CA THR A 369 3.72 17.76 -0.09
C THR A 369 4.73 18.82 -0.55
N ASP A 370 5.65 18.44 -1.44
CA ASP A 370 6.69 19.29 -2.04
C ASP A 370 6.57 19.27 -3.58
N TYR A 371 7.36 20.06 -4.28
CA TYR A 371 7.39 20.15 -5.75
C TYR A 371 7.84 18.85 -6.43
N SER A 372 8.51 17.94 -5.70
CA SER A 372 9.03 16.69 -6.26
C SER A 372 8.05 15.55 -6.03
N MET A 373 7.51 14.98 -7.11
CA MET A 373 6.69 13.77 -7.06
C MET A 373 7.46 12.54 -6.52
N HIS A 374 8.79 12.56 -6.55
CA HIS A 374 9.64 11.47 -6.07
C HIS A 374 9.72 11.37 -4.55
N GLN A 375 9.09 12.29 -3.82
CA GLN A 375 8.98 12.24 -2.36
C GLN A 375 7.73 11.50 -1.87
N ALA A 376 6.91 10.93 -2.76
CA ALA A 376 5.83 10.04 -2.33
C ALA A 376 6.43 8.75 -1.73
N GLU A 377 5.92 8.32 -0.58
CA GLU A 377 6.47 7.18 0.17
C GLU A 377 5.40 6.11 0.41
N GLU A 378 5.79 4.84 0.29
CA GLU A 378 4.88 3.70 0.45
C GLU A 378 5.25 2.88 1.68
N PHE A 379 4.25 2.56 2.50
CA PHE A 379 4.44 1.83 3.75
C PHE A 379 3.47 0.65 3.84
N ASN A 380 3.94 -0.44 4.48
CA ASN A 380 3.03 -1.51 4.92
C ASN A 380 2.45 -1.14 6.28
N LEU A 381 1.21 -1.55 6.53
CA LEU A 381 0.56 -1.34 7.82
C LEU A 381 0.91 -2.46 8.80
N LEU A 382 1.33 -2.10 10.00
CA LEU A 382 1.56 -3.00 11.12
C LEU A 382 0.28 -3.24 11.93
N PRO A 383 0.14 -4.38 12.63
CA PRO A 383 -0.87 -4.52 13.66
C PRO A 383 -0.77 -3.39 14.69
N CYS A 384 -1.89 -2.77 15.02
CA CYS A 384 -1.96 -1.67 15.97
C CYS A 384 -3.15 -1.82 16.90
N SER A 385 -2.96 -2.53 18.01
CA SER A 385 -3.98 -2.72 19.05
C SER A 385 -4.34 -1.45 19.82
N GLU A 386 -3.42 -0.49 19.81
CA GLU A 386 -3.51 0.79 20.50
C GLU A 386 -4.07 1.92 19.63
N CYS A 387 -4.23 1.69 18.32
CA CYS A 387 -4.72 2.70 17.38
C CYS A 387 -6.21 2.99 17.60
N LYS A 388 -6.56 4.27 17.48
CA LYS A 388 -7.95 4.73 17.31
C LYS A 388 -8.48 4.36 15.92
N SER A 389 -9.77 4.56 15.70
CA SER A 389 -10.43 4.25 14.43
C SER A 389 -9.89 5.03 13.23
N ASN A 390 -9.28 6.19 13.45
CA ASN A 390 -8.65 7.06 12.45
C ASN A 390 -7.11 7.00 12.46
N GLN A 391 -6.52 5.94 13.03
CA GLN A 391 -5.07 5.78 13.16
C GLN A 391 -4.59 4.47 12.55
N VAL A 392 -3.40 4.50 11.97
CA VAL A 392 -2.70 3.31 11.47
C VAL A 392 -1.23 3.36 11.85
N LYS A 393 -0.61 2.20 12.07
CA LYS A 393 0.83 2.10 12.34
C LYS A 393 1.56 1.68 11.07
N ILE A 394 2.62 2.39 10.70
CA ILE A 394 3.44 2.08 9.53
C ILE A 394 4.69 1.27 9.88
N ASP A 395 5.08 0.39 8.95
CA ASP A 395 6.34 -0.33 8.95
C ASP A 395 7.38 0.44 8.12
N GLY A 396 8.27 1.17 8.80
CA GLY A 396 9.32 1.95 8.17
C GLY A 396 9.52 3.30 8.84
N SER A 397 10.45 4.07 8.28
CA SER A 397 10.77 5.42 8.71
C SER A 397 10.70 6.34 7.48
N PRO A 398 9.90 7.42 7.52
CA PRO A 398 9.76 8.35 6.40
C PRO A 398 11.09 9.06 6.13
N LEU A 399 11.40 9.25 4.85
CA LEU A 399 12.57 9.99 4.40
C LEU A 399 12.26 11.47 4.21
N TYR A 400 10.99 11.81 3.96
CA TYR A 400 10.56 13.16 3.65
C TYR A 400 9.56 13.69 4.67
N LEU A 401 9.36 15.01 4.63
CA LEU A 401 8.30 15.65 5.40
C LEU A 401 7.00 15.58 4.61
N HIS A 402 5.95 15.11 5.27
CA HIS A 402 4.59 15.15 4.73
C HIS A 402 3.73 16.03 5.65
N ILE A 403 3.26 17.15 5.10
CA ILE A 403 2.46 18.13 5.84
C ILE A 403 1.14 17.48 6.27
N GLY A 404 0.71 17.71 7.52
CA GLY A 404 -0.57 17.25 8.05
C GLY A 404 -1.41 18.38 8.64
N GLU A 405 -1.18 19.61 8.18
CA GLU A 405 -1.89 20.81 8.61
C GLU A 405 -2.30 21.73 7.43
N VAL A 406 -3.23 22.63 7.71
CA VAL A 406 -3.62 23.70 6.78
C VAL A 406 -2.66 24.88 6.98
N VAL A 407 -1.98 25.31 5.92
CA VAL A 407 -0.97 26.38 5.95
C VAL A 407 -1.51 27.60 5.23
N ASP A 408 -1.57 28.75 5.91
CA ASP A 408 -2.06 30.03 5.36
C ASP A 408 -3.47 29.94 4.71
N GLY A 409 -4.33 29.07 5.26
CA GLY A 409 -5.69 28.83 4.75
C GLY A 409 -5.76 27.89 3.54
N ILE A 410 -4.63 27.35 3.09
CA ILE A 410 -4.54 26.35 2.03
C ILE A 410 -4.38 24.97 2.68
N ASP A 411 -5.23 24.02 2.28
CA ASP A 411 -5.12 22.65 2.74
C ASP A 411 -3.91 21.98 2.08
N MET A 412 -2.82 21.88 2.83
CA MET A 412 -1.54 21.31 2.39
C MET A 412 -1.37 19.87 2.89
N ARG A 413 -2.40 19.30 3.54
CA ARG A 413 -2.32 17.96 4.13
C ARG A 413 -2.03 16.92 3.07
N ALA A 414 -1.08 16.04 3.37
CA ALA A 414 -0.70 14.97 2.46
C ALA A 414 -1.87 13.99 2.30
N GLU A 415 -2.15 13.64 1.06
CA GLU A 415 -3.09 12.59 0.73
C GLU A 415 -2.47 11.23 1.09
N VAL A 416 -3.22 10.42 1.82
CA VAL A 416 -2.84 9.05 2.18
C VAL A 416 -3.79 8.10 1.47
N GLY A 417 -3.26 7.34 0.51
CA GLY A 417 -4.02 6.40 -0.32
C GLY A 417 -3.80 4.95 0.07
N LEU A 418 -4.88 4.16 0.13
CA LEU A 418 -4.80 2.71 0.24
C LEU A 418 -4.60 2.08 -1.14
N LEU A 419 -3.43 1.49 -1.35
CA LEU A 419 -3.08 0.81 -2.60
C LEU A 419 -3.66 -0.60 -2.66
N THR A 420 -3.61 -1.33 -1.53
CA THR A 420 -4.00 -2.75 -1.52
C THR A 420 -5.49 -2.97 -1.76
N ARG A 421 -5.81 -3.85 -2.72
CA ARG A 421 -7.16 -4.41 -2.88
C ARG A 421 -7.09 -5.93 -2.91
N ASN A 422 -8.23 -6.58 -2.68
CA ASN A 422 -8.29 -8.04 -2.64
C ASN A 422 -8.43 -8.69 -4.03
N ILE A 423 -8.69 -7.91 -5.07
CA ILE A 423 -8.59 -8.32 -6.48
C ILE A 423 -7.45 -7.53 -7.09
N LEU A 424 -6.36 -8.20 -7.48
CA LEU A 424 -5.19 -7.60 -8.14
C LEU A 424 -5.13 -8.04 -9.60
N ILE A 425 -4.94 -7.09 -10.51
CA ILE A 425 -4.55 -7.34 -11.90
C ILE A 425 -3.20 -6.71 -12.12
N GLN A 426 -2.22 -7.50 -12.57
CA GLN A 426 -0.88 -7.00 -12.78
C GLN A 426 -0.21 -7.52 -14.05
N GLY A 427 0.67 -6.70 -14.61
CA GLY A 427 1.69 -7.15 -15.55
C GLY A 427 2.88 -7.73 -14.79
N GLU A 428 3.30 -8.96 -15.14
CA GLU A 428 4.59 -9.47 -14.72
C GLU A 428 5.69 -8.74 -15.48
N MET A 429 6.67 -8.25 -14.74
CA MET A 429 7.77 -7.43 -15.23
C MET A 429 9.06 -8.24 -15.20
N GLU A 430 9.96 -7.96 -16.14
CA GLU A 430 11.33 -8.46 -16.10
C GLU A 430 12.21 -7.58 -15.20
N ASP A 431 13.30 -8.16 -14.67
CA ASP A 431 14.21 -7.49 -13.74
C ASP A 431 14.96 -6.28 -14.34
N SER A 432 15.05 -6.21 -15.67
CA SER A 432 15.72 -5.14 -16.41
C SER A 432 15.08 -4.92 -17.76
N CYS A 433 15.39 -3.78 -18.40
CA CYS A 433 14.94 -3.55 -19.77
C CYS A 433 15.59 -4.55 -20.75
N TYR A 434 14.87 -4.89 -21.83
CA TYR A 434 15.31 -5.84 -22.84
C TYR A 434 14.86 -5.44 -24.25
N GLY A 435 15.60 -5.89 -25.26
CA GLY A 435 15.24 -5.75 -26.67
C GLY A 435 14.92 -4.31 -27.06
N GLN A 436 13.84 -4.14 -27.83
CA GLN A 436 13.37 -2.82 -28.31
C GLN A 436 12.34 -2.17 -27.37
N ASN A 437 12.32 -2.55 -26.09
CA ASN A 437 11.33 -2.08 -25.11
C ASN A 437 11.68 -0.71 -24.50
N GLN A 438 12.05 0.26 -25.35
CA GLN A 438 12.44 1.61 -24.95
C GLN A 438 13.65 1.69 -24.00
N CYS A 439 14.59 0.74 -24.10
CA CYS A 439 15.78 0.68 -23.22
C CYS A 439 16.75 1.85 -23.39
N GLN A 440 16.57 2.66 -24.43
CA GLN A 440 17.30 3.91 -24.62
C GLN A 440 16.86 5.00 -23.61
N PHE A 441 15.66 4.90 -23.03
CA PHE A 441 15.11 5.86 -22.07
C PHE A 441 14.95 5.27 -20.67
N PHE A 442 14.69 3.97 -20.57
CA PHE A 442 14.37 3.30 -19.31
C PHE A 442 15.32 2.13 -19.06
N SER A 443 15.87 2.05 -17.85
CA SER A 443 16.70 0.92 -17.41
C SER A 443 15.87 -0.30 -16.97
N TYR A 444 14.55 -0.16 -16.88
CA TYR A 444 13.61 -1.16 -16.41
C TYR A 444 12.59 -1.55 -17.49
N ASP A 445 11.91 -2.68 -17.31
CA ASP A 445 10.85 -3.15 -18.21
C ASP A 445 9.64 -2.20 -18.15
N THR A 446 9.20 -1.72 -19.32
CA THR A 446 8.02 -0.86 -19.47
C THR A 446 6.85 -1.53 -20.19
N PHE A 447 6.92 -2.86 -20.37
CA PHE A 447 5.91 -3.67 -21.03
C PHE A 447 4.95 -4.32 -20.03
N GLY A 448 4.18 -3.48 -19.33
CA GLY A 448 3.14 -3.92 -18.39
C GLY A 448 1.94 -4.60 -19.06
N GLY A 449 0.97 -5.04 -18.26
CA GLY A 449 -0.30 -5.57 -18.75
C GLY A 449 -1.24 -4.46 -19.23
N GLN A 450 -2.26 -4.78 -20.04
CA GLN A 450 -3.30 -3.80 -20.39
C GLN A 450 -4.71 -4.40 -20.29
N ILE A 451 -5.71 -3.54 -20.06
CA ILE A 451 -7.12 -3.91 -20.18
C ILE A 451 -7.73 -3.12 -21.33
N LYS A 452 -8.38 -3.80 -22.28
CA LYS A 452 -9.03 -3.15 -23.42
C LYS A 452 -10.45 -3.66 -23.60
N ILE A 453 -11.38 -2.72 -23.68
CA ILE A 453 -12.81 -2.96 -23.86
C ILE A 453 -13.22 -2.38 -25.21
N GLN A 454 -13.73 -3.24 -26.09
CA GLN A 454 -14.26 -2.88 -27.40
C GLN A 454 -15.77 -2.66 -27.35
N ARG A 455 -16.33 -2.05 -28.40
CA ARG A 455 -17.78 -1.83 -28.56
C ARG A 455 -18.62 -3.11 -28.45
N ASN A 456 -19.89 -2.95 -28.09
CA ASN A 456 -20.90 -4.01 -28.03
C ASN A 456 -20.57 -5.15 -27.04
N PHE A 457 -19.79 -4.88 -25.99
CA PHE A 457 -19.68 -5.79 -24.85
C PHE A 457 -21.04 -5.93 -24.15
N THR A 458 -21.25 -7.01 -23.40
CA THR A 458 -22.51 -7.28 -22.68
C THR A 458 -22.55 -6.52 -21.35
N SER A 459 -21.48 -6.61 -20.54
CA SER A 459 -21.38 -5.90 -19.26
C SER A 459 -19.92 -5.77 -18.83
N VAL A 460 -19.54 -4.61 -18.27
CA VAL A 460 -18.22 -4.38 -17.66
C VAL A 460 -18.38 -3.57 -16.39
N HIS A 461 -17.98 -4.15 -15.25
CA HIS A 461 -17.95 -3.45 -13.98
C HIS A 461 -16.69 -3.82 -13.20
N MET A 462 -16.02 -2.80 -12.65
CA MET A 462 -14.85 -2.98 -11.79
C MET A 462 -15.02 -2.17 -10.51
N ALA A 463 -15.00 -2.86 -9.38
CA ALA A 463 -15.16 -2.31 -8.04
C ALA A 463 -14.12 -2.91 -7.09
N GLY A 464 -13.34 -2.10 -6.37
CA GLY A 464 -12.39 -2.63 -5.38
C GLY A 464 -11.27 -3.46 -6.00
N VAL A 465 -10.69 -2.96 -7.11
CA VAL A 465 -9.64 -3.66 -7.88
C VAL A 465 -8.34 -2.85 -7.85
N GLU A 466 -7.23 -3.54 -7.59
CA GLU A 466 -5.86 -3.04 -7.67
C GLU A 466 -5.29 -3.35 -9.05
N LEU A 467 -4.65 -2.36 -9.67
CA LEU A 467 -3.98 -2.43 -10.96
C LEU A 467 -2.54 -2.00 -10.79
N LYS A 468 -1.61 -2.93 -10.97
CA LYS A 468 -0.18 -2.70 -10.75
C LYS A 468 0.62 -3.09 -11.98
N ASN A 469 1.64 -2.31 -12.34
CA ASN A 469 2.50 -2.61 -13.50
C ASN A 469 1.68 -2.77 -14.79
N MET A 470 0.71 -1.88 -14.97
CA MET A 470 -0.20 -1.88 -16.11
C MET A 470 0.12 -0.71 -17.07
N GLY A 471 -0.42 -0.75 -18.28
CA GLY A 471 -0.02 0.14 -19.37
C GLY A 471 1.32 -0.25 -20.00
N GLN A 472 1.61 0.31 -21.17
CA GLN A 472 2.86 0.08 -21.90
C GLN A 472 3.28 1.39 -22.60
N GLN A 473 4.56 1.51 -22.97
CA GLN A 473 5.07 2.59 -23.83
C GLN A 473 4.68 2.42 -25.31
N ILE A 474 3.46 1.92 -25.54
CA ILE A 474 2.86 1.66 -26.85
C ILE A 474 1.50 2.35 -26.86
N LEU A 475 1.24 3.17 -27.88
CA LEU A 475 -0.01 3.91 -27.99
C LEU A 475 -1.21 2.94 -28.01
N GLY A 476 -2.20 3.20 -27.17
CA GLY A 476 -3.41 2.36 -27.07
C GLY A 476 -3.31 1.23 -26.04
N SER A 477 -2.18 1.10 -25.35
CA SER A 477 -1.96 0.14 -24.25
C SER A 477 -2.01 0.83 -22.89
N TYR A 478 -3.18 0.82 -22.25
CA TYR A 478 -3.45 1.49 -20.97
C TYR A 478 -3.86 0.49 -19.88
N PRO A 479 -3.71 0.82 -18.58
CA PRO A 479 -4.23 -0.01 -17.50
C PRO A 479 -5.71 -0.32 -17.66
N ILE A 480 -6.53 0.67 -18.04
CA ILE A 480 -7.90 0.47 -18.50
C ILE A 480 -8.16 1.33 -19.75
N HIS A 481 -8.64 0.71 -20.83
CA HIS A 481 -8.95 1.39 -22.09
C HIS A 481 -10.36 1.02 -22.59
N PHE A 482 -11.28 1.98 -22.53
CA PHE A 482 -12.55 1.92 -23.26
C PHE A 482 -12.34 2.51 -24.65
N HIS A 483 -12.31 1.65 -25.67
CA HIS A 483 -11.97 2.03 -27.03
C HIS A 483 -13.20 2.05 -27.95
N MET A 484 -13.67 3.26 -28.27
CA MET A 484 -14.77 3.55 -29.20
C MET A 484 -16.04 2.78 -28.86
N THR A 485 -16.38 2.68 -27.56
CA THR A 485 -17.48 1.81 -27.11
C THR A 485 -18.88 2.42 -27.29
N GLY A 486 -18.98 3.72 -27.59
CA GLY A 486 -20.26 4.43 -27.67
C GLY A 486 -20.86 4.74 -26.30
N ASP A 487 -22.19 4.84 -26.22
CA ASP A 487 -22.91 5.00 -24.95
C ASP A 487 -22.86 3.68 -24.16
N VAL A 488 -22.37 3.72 -22.91
CA VAL A 488 -22.25 2.54 -22.02
C VAL A 488 -23.19 2.60 -20.80
N ASP A 489 -24.21 3.44 -20.90
CA ASP A 489 -25.31 3.64 -19.95
C ASP A 489 -26.65 3.16 -20.55
N GLU A 490 -27.77 3.57 -19.95
CA GLU A 490 -29.11 3.19 -20.43
C GLU A 490 -29.38 3.67 -21.87
N LYS A 491 -28.73 4.75 -22.35
CA LYS A 491 -28.88 5.21 -23.74
C LYS A 491 -28.25 4.23 -24.73
N GLY A 492 -27.16 3.58 -24.31
CA GLY A 492 -26.51 2.49 -25.04
C GLY A 492 -27.26 1.17 -25.01
N GLY A 493 -28.34 1.07 -24.22
CA GLY A 493 -29.10 -0.16 -24.02
C GLY A 493 -28.56 -1.06 -22.91
N TYR A 494 -27.67 -0.54 -22.04
CA TYR A 494 -27.18 -1.26 -20.87
C TYR A 494 -28.17 -1.13 -19.72
N GLU A 495 -28.74 -2.25 -19.26
CA GLU A 495 -29.66 -2.27 -18.10
C GLU A 495 -28.96 -1.87 -16.79
N SER A 496 -27.66 -2.11 -16.70
CA SER A 496 -26.78 -1.66 -15.62
C SER A 496 -25.66 -0.84 -16.24
N PRO A 497 -25.61 0.49 -16.02
CA PRO A 497 -24.57 1.34 -16.55
C PRO A 497 -23.18 0.91 -16.11
N THR A 498 -22.26 0.89 -17.08
CA THR A 498 -20.85 0.52 -16.86
C THR A 498 -20.19 1.46 -15.87
N TYR A 499 -19.41 0.92 -14.92
CA TYR A 499 -18.69 1.72 -13.94
C TYR A 499 -17.31 1.19 -13.58
N LEU A 500 -16.47 2.13 -13.13
CA LEU A 500 -15.19 1.91 -12.46
C LEU A 500 -15.23 2.63 -11.11
N ASP A 501 -15.18 1.86 -10.02
CA ASP A 501 -15.45 2.33 -8.66
C ASP A 501 -14.35 1.82 -7.71
N ASN A 502 -13.83 2.67 -6.81
CA ASN A 502 -12.97 2.21 -5.73
C ASN A 502 -11.71 1.46 -6.23
N LEU A 503 -11.05 2.01 -7.26
CA LEU A 503 -9.85 1.41 -7.87
C LEU A 503 -8.56 1.99 -7.25
N ALA A 504 -7.54 1.15 -7.11
CA ALA A 504 -6.17 1.58 -6.86
C ALA A 504 -5.32 1.26 -8.10
N ILE A 505 -4.76 2.27 -8.76
CA ILE A 505 -3.98 2.11 -10.00
C ILE A 505 -2.61 2.72 -9.74
N HIS A 506 -1.53 1.93 -9.73
CA HIS A 506 -0.21 2.45 -9.37
C HIS A 506 0.92 1.74 -10.13
N HIS A 507 2.11 2.35 -10.15
CA HIS A 507 3.28 1.83 -10.86
C HIS A 507 2.98 1.47 -12.32
N CYS A 508 2.19 2.30 -13.00
CA CYS A 508 1.78 2.08 -14.38
C CYS A 508 2.71 2.78 -15.37
N PHE A 509 2.78 2.27 -16.59
CA PHE A 509 3.67 2.79 -17.65
C PHE A 509 2.93 3.65 -18.68
N SER A 510 1.66 3.97 -18.45
CA SER A 510 0.86 4.89 -19.26
C SER A 510 -0.34 5.44 -18.49
N ARG A 511 -1.15 6.30 -19.12
CA ARG A 511 -2.34 6.94 -18.54
C ARG A 511 -3.26 5.93 -17.84
N CYS A 512 -3.65 6.20 -16.60
CA CYS A 512 -4.38 5.27 -15.73
C CYS A 512 -5.69 4.74 -16.33
N VAL A 513 -6.59 5.62 -16.77
CA VAL A 513 -7.86 5.27 -17.40
C VAL A 513 -8.01 6.06 -18.69
N ALA A 514 -8.10 5.37 -19.83
CA ALA A 514 -8.31 5.97 -21.14
C ALA A 514 -9.74 5.71 -21.62
N ILE A 515 -10.47 6.80 -21.86
CA ILE A 515 -11.85 6.81 -22.35
C ILE A 515 -11.82 7.46 -23.74
N HIS A 516 -12.06 6.69 -24.80
CA HIS A 516 -11.95 7.17 -26.17
C HIS A 516 -13.23 6.83 -26.93
N GLY A 517 -13.97 7.82 -27.42
CA GLY A 517 -15.23 7.60 -28.14
C GLY A 517 -16.29 6.84 -27.32
N THR A 518 -16.30 7.06 -26.00
CA THR A 518 -17.15 6.39 -25.02
C THR A 518 -17.88 7.43 -24.18
N HIS A 519 -19.17 7.23 -23.92
CA HIS A 519 -20.05 8.14 -23.17
C HIS A 519 -20.83 7.36 -22.10
N GLY A 520 -21.23 8.02 -21.02
CA GLY A 520 -22.05 7.38 -19.96
C GLY A 520 -21.26 6.48 -18.99
N LEU A 521 -19.93 6.40 -19.10
CA LEU A 521 -19.09 5.64 -18.16
C LEU A 521 -19.01 6.35 -16.80
N LEU A 522 -19.42 5.68 -15.73
CA LEU A 522 -19.26 6.19 -14.36
C LEU A 522 -17.86 5.88 -13.81
N VAL A 523 -17.16 6.91 -13.34
CA VAL A 523 -15.83 6.82 -12.73
C VAL A 523 -15.85 7.53 -11.37
N ARG A 524 -15.59 6.81 -10.28
CA ARG A 524 -15.56 7.40 -8.92
C ARG A 524 -14.63 6.67 -7.94
N ASP A 525 -14.32 7.34 -6.83
CA ASP A 525 -13.59 6.82 -5.65
C ASP A 525 -12.23 6.17 -5.96
N LYS A 526 -11.48 6.73 -6.90
CA LYS A 526 -10.21 6.18 -7.38
C LYS A 526 -9.01 6.83 -6.70
N PHE A 527 -7.95 6.05 -6.54
CA PHE A 527 -6.62 6.51 -6.17
C PHE A 527 -5.62 6.11 -7.28
N TYR A 528 -4.76 7.06 -7.67
CA TYR A 528 -3.80 6.93 -8.80
C TYR A 528 -2.35 6.97 -8.35
#